data_AF-A0A352KJP5-F1
#
_entry.id   AF-A0A352KJP5-F1
#
_cell.length_a   1.000
_cell.length_b   1.000
_cell.length_c   1.000
_cell.angle_alpha   90.00
_cell.angle_beta   90.00
_cell.angle_gamma   90.00
#
_symmetry.space_group_name_H-M   'P 1'
#
loop_
_entity.id
_entity.type
_entity.pdbx_description
1 polymer ?
#
loop_
_entity_poly.entity_id
_entity_poly.type
_entity_poly.pdbx_seq_one_letter_code
_entity_poly.pdbx_strand_id
1 'polypeptide(L)'
;MVIVILGILAAVAAPRFIDLSTSATNAAKEGMTGAVKSAFVVAIADLQTFPTVTELADNYVDGEGISAVATGVQVTIDGSTHIAPTFTDAACATATAAVGDTVRCVGSIP
;
A
#
# COMPACT_ATOMS: atom_id res chain seq x y z
N MET A 1 -27.95 0.13 37.17
CA MET A 1 -27.49 1.53 36.99
C MET A 1 -26.14 1.63 36.29
N VAL A 2 -25.19 0.71 36.49
CA VAL A 2 -23.87 0.72 35.80
C VAL A 2 -23.97 0.40 34.30
N ILE A 3 -24.81 -0.56 33.92
CA ILE A 3 -25.05 -0.94 32.52
C ILE A 3 -25.56 0.24 31.66
N VAL A 4 -26.30 1.18 32.24
CA VAL A 4 -26.81 2.36 31.53
C VAL A 4 -25.69 3.36 31.26
N ILE A 5 -24.80 3.55 32.23
CA ILE A 5 -23.63 4.44 32.10
C ILE A 5 -22.68 3.91 31.02
N LEU A 6 -22.41 2.59 31.03
CA LEU A 6 -21.58 1.96 29.98
C LEU A 6 -22.25 2.05 28.60
N GLY A 7 -23.58 1.91 28.52
CA GLY A 7 -24.32 2.03 27.26
C GLY A 7 -24.22 3.43 26.63
N ILE A 8 -24.30 4.50 27.44
CA ILE A 8 -24.19 5.88 26.95
C ILE A 8 -22.74 6.19 26.53
N LEU A 9 -21.75 5.77 27.33
CA LEU A 9 -20.34 5.94 26.97
C LEU A 9 -19.99 5.21 25.66
N ALA A 10 -20.49 3.98 25.48
CA ALA A 10 -20.29 3.21 24.26
C ALA A 10 -20.93 3.89 23.05
N ALA A 11 -22.15 4.43 23.18
CA ALA A 11 -22.87 5.09 22.08
C ALA A 11 -22.15 6.36 21.57
N VAL A 12 -21.44 7.08 22.44
CA VAL A 12 -20.69 8.29 22.07
C VAL A 12 -19.28 7.95 21.55
N ALA A 13 -18.64 6.91 22.09
CA ALA A 13 -17.28 6.52 21.72
C ALA A 13 -17.21 5.72 20.40
N ALA A 14 -18.19 4.84 20.15
CA ALA A 14 -18.22 3.96 18.99
C ALA A 14 -18.09 4.70 17.63
N PRO A 15 -18.87 5.74 17.30
CA PRO A 15 -18.77 6.40 16.00
C PRO A 15 -17.39 7.07 15.79
N ARG A 16 -16.81 7.64 16.85
CA ARG A 16 -15.48 8.25 16.77
C ARG A 16 -14.40 7.20 16.56
N PHE A 17 -14.49 6.05 17.22
CA PHE A 17 -13.53 4.97 17.05
C PHE A 17 -13.52 4.44 15.61
N ILE A 18 -14.70 4.22 15.02
CA ILE A 18 -14.82 3.74 13.62
C ILE A 18 -14.20 4.73 12.63
N ASP A 19 -14.43 6.03 12.83
CA ASP A 19 -13.86 7.08 11.99
C ASP A 19 -12.32 7.14 12.10
N LEU A 20 -11.79 7.08 13.34
CA LEU A 20 -10.34 7.02 13.56
C LEU A 20 -9.71 5.78 12.92
N SER A 21 -10.34 4.60 13.04
CA SER A 21 -9.83 3.38 12.40
C SER A 21 -9.81 3.51 10.88
N THR A 22 -10.88 4.02 10.27
CA THR A 22 -10.95 4.22 8.82
C THR A 22 -9.88 5.23 8.35
N SER A 23 -9.72 6.33 9.07
CA SER A 23 -8.70 7.34 8.79
C SER A 23 -7.28 6.78 8.95
N ALA A 24 -7.03 5.91 9.93
CA ALA A 24 -5.74 5.26 10.13
C ALA A 24 -5.39 4.31 8.97
N THR A 25 -6.35 3.49 8.52
CA THR A 25 -6.13 2.60 7.37
C THR A 25 -5.87 3.41 6.09
N ASN A 26 -6.60 4.51 5.86
CA ASN A 26 -6.35 5.38 4.71
C ASN A 26 -4.95 6.04 4.77
N ALA A 27 -4.55 6.54 5.93
CA ALA A 27 -3.22 7.09 6.14
C ALA A 27 -2.11 6.04 5.91
N ALA A 28 -2.35 4.79 6.33
CA ALA A 28 -1.43 3.69 6.05
C ALA A 28 -1.32 3.37 4.56
N LYS A 29 -2.44 3.36 3.81
CA LYS A 29 -2.42 3.20 2.34
C LYS A 29 -1.64 4.30 1.64
N GLU A 30 -1.82 5.56 2.05
CA GLU A 30 -1.09 6.70 1.51
C GLU A 30 0.41 6.61 1.86
N GLY A 31 0.73 6.25 3.11
CA GLY A 31 2.11 6.05 3.56
C GLY A 31 2.82 4.96 2.77
N MET A 32 2.18 3.80 2.59
CA MET A 32 2.73 2.70 1.80
C MET A 32 2.86 3.07 0.32
N THR A 33 1.89 3.79 -0.25
CA THR A 33 2.00 4.32 -1.61
C THR A 33 3.25 5.21 -1.76
N GLY A 34 3.49 6.09 -0.79
CA GLY A 34 4.68 6.94 -0.74
C GLY A 34 5.98 6.14 -0.59
N ALA A 35 5.96 5.10 0.24
CA ALA A 35 7.09 4.20 0.44
C ALA A 35 7.46 3.45 -0.86
N VAL A 36 6.49 2.84 -1.56
CA VAL A 36 6.74 2.13 -2.82
C VAL A 36 7.22 3.09 -3.92
N LYS A 37 6.66 4.30 -4.02
CA LYS A 37 7.16 5.33 -4.94
C LYS A 37 8.59 5.75 -4.64
N SER A 38 8.95 5.87 -3.36
CA SER A 38 10.31 6.24 -2.95
C SER A 38 11.29 5.10 -3.23
N ALA A 39 10.91 3.86 -2.87
CA ALA A 39 11.63 2.63 -3.19
C ALA A 39 11.90 2.50 -4.68
N PHE A 40 10.92 2.84 -5.53
CA PHE A 40 11.07 2.83 -6.98
C PHE A 40 12.15 3.79 -7.48
N VAL A 41 12.21 5.01 -6.93
CA VAL A 41 13.25 5.99 -7.30
C VAL A 41 14.63 5.53 -6.83
N VAL A 42 14.72 4.93 -5.63
CA VAL A 42 15.97 4.36 -5.11
C VAL A 42 16.43 3.19 -5.99
N ALA A 43 15.53 2.29 -6.36
CA ALA A 43 15.83 1.16 -7.24
C ALA A 43 16.34 1.62 -8.61
N ILE A 44 15.75 2.67 -9.19
CA ILE A 44 16.25 3.26 -10.43
C ILE A 44 17.66 3.84 -10.25
N ALA A 45 17.92 4.51 -9.12
CA ALA A 45 19.21 5.11 -8.83
C ALA A 45 20.31 4.04 -8.67
N ASP A 46 20.00 2.91 -8.01
CA ASP A 46 20.94 1.83 -7.75
C ASP A 46 21.19 0.95 -8.99
N LEU A 47 20.13 0.55 -9.70
CA LEU A 47 20.26 -0.33 -10.88
C LEU A 47 20.64 0.44 -12.15
N GLN A 48 20.51 1.77 -12.15
CA GLN A 48 20.61 2.62 -13.34
C GLN A 48 19.66 2.21 -14.49
N THR A 49 18.66 1.39 -14.18
CA THR A 49 17.63 0.90 -15.09
C THR A 49 16.30 0.78 -14.34
N PHE A 50 15.21 0.56 -15.07
CA PHE A 50 13.91 0.30 -14.49
C PHE A 50 13.88 -1.10 -13.83
N PRO A 51 13.54 -1.21 -12.53
CA PRO A 51 13.45 -2.50 -11.85
C PRO A 51 12.25 -3.30 -12.34
N THR A 52 12.32 -4.63 -12.19
CA THR A 52 11.15 -5.51 -12.33
C THR A 52 10.25 -5.44 -11.09
N VAL A 53 9.00 -5.92 -11.19
CA VAL A 53 8.09 -5.94 -10.02
C VAL A 53 8.66 -6.79 -8.88
N THR A 54 9.30 -7.92 -9.20
CA THR A 54 10.00 -8.77 -8.22
C THR A 54 11.14 -8.02 -7.54
N GLU A 55 12.02 -7.38 -8.30
CA GLU A 55 13.16 -6.65 -7.71
C GLU A 55 12.68 -5.51 -6.80
N LEU A 56 11.66 -4.76 -7.23
CA LEU A 56 11.09 -3.68 -6.44
C LEU A 56 10.48 -4.20 -5.13
N ALA A 57 9.69 -5.26 -5.17
CA ALA A 57 9.03 -5.81 -3.98
C ALA A 57 10.01 -6.46 -3.01
N ASP A 58 10.95 -7.27 -3.52
CA ASP A 58 11.80 -8.11 -2.66
C ASP A 58 13.02 -7.38 -2.10
N ASN A 59 13.54 -6.37 -2.80
CA ASN A 59 14.81 -5.72 -2.41
C ASN A 59 14.65 -4.26 -1.95
N TYR A 60 13.54 -3.59 -2.24
CA TYR A 60 13.41 -2.13 -2.04
C TYR A 60 12.19 -1.70 -1.24
N VAL A 61 11.15 -2.53 -1.15
CA VAL A 61 9.94 -2.20 -0.37
C VAL A 61 9.96 -2.97 0.95
N ASP A 62 10.12 -2.24 2.04
CA ASP A 62 10.00 -2.80 3.39
C ASP A 62 8.56 -2.68 3.91
N GLY A 63 8.03 -3.76 4.48
CA GLY A 63 6.70 -3.77 5.08
C GLY A 63 6.23 -5.17 5.49
N GLU A 64 5.02 -5.25 6.04
CA GLU A 64 4.38 -6.52 6.39
C GLU A 64 3.67 -7.14 5.18
N GLY A 65 3.90 -8.44 4.94
CA GLY A 65 3.28 -9.18 3.84
C GLY A 65 3.57 -8.62 2.45
N ILE A 66 4.81 -8.17 2.21
CA ILE A 66 5.25 -7.70 0.89
C ILE A 66 5.41 -8.90 -0.06
N SER A 67 4.83 -8.78 -1.26
CA SER A 67 5.02 -9.76 -2.31
C SER A 67 4.82 -9.14 -3.69
N ALA A 68 5.61 -9.57 -4.68
CA ALA A 68 5.38 -9.22 -6.07
C ALA A 68 4.17 -9.97 -6.63
N VAL A 69 3.20 -9.23 -7.17
CA VAL A 69 2.06 -9.78 -7.91
C VAL A 69 2.03 -9.22 -9.32
N ALA A 70 1.34 -9.94 -10.21
CA ALA A 70 1.25 -9.58 -11.63
C ALA A 70 0.88 -8.11 -11.88
N THR A 71 0.05 -7.51 -11.02
CA THR A 71 -0.48 -6.16 -11.16
C THR A 71 0.20 -5.12 -10.27
N GLY A 72 1.22 -5.48 -9.47
CA GLY A 72 1.81 -4.55 -8.52
C GLY A 72 2.61 -5.15 -7.37
N VAL A 73 2.87 -4.29 -6.38
CA VAL A 73 3.46 -4.70 -5.09
C VAL A 73 2.34 -4.89 -4.09
N GLN A 74 2.22 -6.09 -3.56
CA GLN A 74 1.28 -6.42 -2.49
C GLN A 74 1.82 -5.94 -1.15
N VAL A 75 0.92 -5.43 -0.29
CA VAL A 75 1.22 -5.01 1.09
C VAL A 75 0.04 -5.41 1.98
N THR A 76 0.30 -5.85 3.20
CA THR A 76 -0.75 -6.12 4.18
C THR A 76 -0.91 -4.94 5.15
N ILE A 77 -2.13 -4.40 5.25
CA ILE A 77 -2.50 -3.29 6.16
C ILE A 77 -3.69 -3.76 6.99
N ASP A 78 -3.58 -3.71 8.32
CA ASP A 78 -4.62 -4.14 9.25
C ASP A 78 -5.14 -5.58 8.99
N GLY A 79 -4.26 -6.47 8.53
CA GLY A 79 -4.60 -7.86 8.18
C GLY A 79 -5.32 -8.03 6.84
N SER A 80 -5.53 -6.95 6.08
CA SER A 80 -6.09 -6.96 4.73
C SER A 80 -5.01 -6.71 3.68
N THR A 81 -5.10 -7.44 2.58
CA THR A 81 -4.15 -7.33 1.49
C THR A 81 -4.52 -6.21 0.53
N HIS A 82 -3.59 -5.30 0.29
CA HIS A 82 -3.69 -4.19 -0.65
C HIS A 82 -2.60 -4.29 -1.72
N ILE A 83 -2.86 -3.73 -2.90
CA ILE A 83 -1.91 -3.76 -4.02
C ILE A 83 -1.60 -2.32 -4.40
N ALA A 84 -0.32 -1.95 -4.35
CA ALA A 84 0.20 -0.74 -4.99
C ALA A 84 0.36 -1.04 -6.48
N PRO A 85 -0.49 -0.49 -7.36
CA PRO A 85 -0.46 -0.84 -8.77
C PRO A 85 0.83 -0.36 -9.42
N THR A 86 1.50 -1.23 -10.17
CA THR A 86 2.66 -0.86 -10.97
C THR A 86 2.31 -0.86 -12.45
N PHE A 87 3.01 -0.02 -13.21
CA PHE A 87 2.72 0.21 -14.62
C PHE A 87 3.99 0.12 -15.45
N THR A 88 3.86 -0.39 -16.68
CA THR A 88 4.94 -0.52 -17.66
C THR A 88 5.17 0.75 -18.48
N ASP A 89 4.35 1.78 -18.28
CA ASP A 89 4.45 3.07 -18.97
C ASP A 89 4.66 4.25 -17.99
N ALA A 90 5.32 5.31 -18.46
CA ALA A 90 5.59 6.51 -17.68
C ALA A 90 4.32 7.35 -17.37
N ALA A 91 3.26 7.18 -18.15
CA ALA A 91 1.94 7.77 -17.92
C ALA A 91 1.06 6.95 -16.97
N CYS A 92 1.57 5.84 -16.42
CA CYS A 92 0.84 4.99 -15.47
C CYS A 92 -0.51 4.47 -16.02
N ALA A 93 -0.57 4.18 -17.33
CA ALA A 93 -1.80 3.78 -18.01
C ALA A 93 -1.92 2.26 -18.21
N THR A 94 -0.79 1.59 -18.45
CA THR A 94 -0.73 0.15 -18.71
C THR A 94 -0.20 -0.58 -17.48
N ALA A 95 -1.08 -1.30 -16.77
CA ALA A 95 -0.69 -2.08 -15.61
C ALA A 95 0.31 -3.18 -15.99
N THR A 96 1.16 -3.56 -15.06
CA THR A 96 1.95 -4.78 -15.15
C THR A 96 1.02 -6.00 -15.24
N ALA A 97 1.46 -7.03 -15.97
CA ALA A 97 0.74 -8.28 -16.16
C ALA A 97 1.53 -9.49 -15.64
N ALA A 98 2.82 -9.33 -15.35
CA ALA A 98 3.67 -10.33 -14.75
C ALA A 98 4.68 -9.70 -13.77
N VAL A 99 5.15 -10.50 -12.82
CA VAL A 99 6.14 -10.05 -11.82
C VAL A 99 7.52 -9.71 -12.43
N GLY A 100 7.80 -10.23 -13.63
CA GLY A 100 9.00 -9.92 -14.40
C GLY A 100 8.89 -8.66 -15.27
N ASP A 101 7.72 -8.00 -15.30
CA ASP A 101 7.57 -6.77 -16.08
C ASP A 101 8.35 -5.62 -15.45
N THR A 102 8.90 -4.74 -16.30
CA THR A 102 9.60 -3.55 -15.84
C THR A 102 8.62 -2.50 -15.34
N VAL A 103 8.88 -1.99 -14.15
CA VAL A 103 8.10 -0.91 -13.55
C VAL A 103 8.61 0.41 -14.10
N ARG A 104 7.73 1.21 -14.67
CA ARG A 104 8.00 2.59 -15.12
C ARG A 104 7.21 3.63 -14.35
N CYS A 105 6.15 3.21 -13.67
CA CYS A 105 5.39 4.04 -12.75
C CYS A 105 4.76 3.20 -11.63
N VAL A 106 4.59 3.81 -10.45
CA VAL A 106 3.85 3.28 -9.31
C VAL A 106 2.62 4.16 -9.06
N GLY A 107 1.43 3.57 -9.08
CA GLY A 107 0.19 4.25 -8.73
C GLY A 107 -0.10 4.25 -7.23
N SER A 108 -1.29 4.71 -6.87
CA SER A 108 -1.77 4.76 -5.48
C SER A 108 -2.61 3.54 -5.13
N ILE A 109 -2.44 3.06 -3.90
CA ILE A 109 -3.27 2.00 -3.33
C ILE A 109 -4.71 2.51 -3.18
N PRO A 110 -5.73 1.82 -3.73
CA PRO A 110 -7.13 2.16 -3.53
C PRO A 110 -7.65 1.77 -2.12
#